data_AF-A0A495UNY0-F1
#
_entry.id   AF-A0A495UNY0-F1
#
_cell.length_a   1.000
_cell.length_b   1.000
_cell.length_c   1.000
_cell.angle_alpha   90.00
_cell.angle_beta   90.00
_cell.angle_gamma   90.00
#
_symmetry.space_group_name_H-M   'P 1'
#
loop_
_entity.id
_entity.type
_entity.pdbx_description
1 polymer ?
#
loop_
_entity_poly.entity_id
_entity_poly.type
_entity_poly.pdbx_seq_one_letter_code
_entity_poly.pdbx_strand_id
1 'polypeptide(L)' 'MHAIELEATVEHHTIRLPETIPDGTHLRVLLLMDDPPRSANDGGDLKGLLAGLTEGLTAEDLHRARDFGRGDPEWAS' A
#
# COMPACT_ATOMS: atom_id res chain seq x y z
N MET A 1 17.62 -14.95 -17.35
CA MET A 1 16.68 -13.83 -17.22
C MET A 1 17.45 -12.72 -16.51
N HIS A 2 17.69 -11.57 -17.16
CA HIS A 2 18.46 -10.47 -16.58
C HIS A 2 17.47 -9.40 -16.14
N ALA A 3 17.35 -9.16 -14.84
CA ALA A 3 16.55 -8.07 -14.31
C ALA A 3 17.40 -6.79 -14.35
N ILE A 4 16.82 -5.70 -14.83
CA ILE A 4 17.44 -4.38 -14.72
C ILE A 4 17.05 -3.84 -13.34
N GLU A 5 18.05 -3.59 -12.50
CA GLU A 5 17.85 -2.96 -11.19
C GLU A 5 18.20 -1.48 -11.30
N LEU A 6 17.27 -0.63 -10.84
CA LEU A 6 17.39 0.82 -10.90
C LEU A 6 17.18 1.38 -9.51
N GLU A 7 18.11 2.20 -9.04
CA GLU A 7 17.98 2.97 -7.81
C GLU A 7 17.72 4.43 -8.19
N ALA A 8 16.63 4.99 -7.66
CA ALA A 8 16.23 6.35 -7.95
C ALA A 8 15.70 7.02 -6.69
N THR A 9 16.02 8.30 -6.53
CA THR A 9 15.38 9.16 -5.52
C THR A 9 14.12 9.78 -6.13
N VAL A 10 13.04 9.82 -5.36
CA VAL A 10 11.78 10.43 -5.81
C VAL A 10 11.95 11.94 -5.94
N GLU A 11 11.61 12.48 -7.10
CA GLU A 11 11.54 13.92 -7.35
C GLU A 11 10.11 14.29 -7.75
N HIS A 12 9.53 15.32 -7.12
CA HIS A 12 8.15 15.76 -7.39
C HIS A 12 7.12 14.61 -7.36
N HIS A 13 7.26 13.68 -6.40
CA HIS A 13 6.38 12.50 -6.28
C HIS A 13 6.39 11.58 -7.52
N THR A 14 7.46 11.61 -8.31
CA THR A 14 7.62 10.81 -9.54
C THR A 14 8.95 10.06 -9.55
N ILE A 15 8.94 8.81 -10.00
CA ILE A 15 10.14 8.04 -10.34
C ILE A 15 10.28 8.07 -11.86
N ARG A 16 11.35 8.67 -12.37
CA ARG A 16 11.61 8.74 -13.82
C ARG A 16 12.33 7.47 -14.27
N LEU A 17 11.73 6.77 -15.22
CA LEU A 17 12.33 5.61 -15.87
C LEU A 17 13.16 6.07 -17.07
N PRO A 18 14.31 5.42 -17.36
CA PRO A 18 15.07 5.67 -18.58
C PRO A 18 14.26 5.34 -19.83
N GLU A 19 14.43 6.12 -20.90
CA GLU A 19 13.78 5.91 -22.21
C GLU A 19 14.16 4.59 -22.88
N THR A 20 15.19 3.90 -22.37
CA THR A 20 15.62 2.59 -22.83
C THR A 20 14.67 1.46 -22.42
N ILE A 21 13.75 1.69 -21.47
CA ILE A 21 12.79 0.69 -21.02
C ILE A 21 11.53 0.79 -21.90
N PRO A 22 11.18 -0.27 -22.66
CA PRO A 22 10.03 -0.23 -23.55
C PRO A 22 8.70 -0.27 -22.78
N ASP A 23 7.68 0.32 -23.38
CA ASP A 23 6.30 0.27 -22.86
C ASP A 23 5.80 -1.17 -22.69
N GLY A 24 5.01 -1.39 -21.65
CA GLY A 24 4.51 -2.72 -21.29
C GLY A 24 5.49 -3.59 -20.48
N THR A 25 6.68 -3.08 -20.16
CA THR A 25 7.61 -3.78 -19.26
C THR A 25 7.04 -3.85 -17.84
N HIS A 26 6.97 -5.06 -17.25
CA HIS A 26 6.60 -5.24 -15.85
C HIS A 26 7.69 -4.72 -14.92
N LEU A 27 7.31 -3.88 -13.95
CA LEU A 27 8.21 -3.27 -12.99
C LEU A 27 7.89 -3.75 -11.57
N ARG A 28 8.92 -4.00 -10.78
CA ARG A 28 8.81 -4.22 -9.33
C ARG A 28 9.40 -3.02 -8.61
N VAL A 29 8.59 -2.29 -7.86
CA VAL A 29 9.03 -1.13 -7.07
C VAL A 29 9.29 -1.57 -5.64
N LEU A 30 10.52 -1.36 -5.16
CA LEU A 30 10.90 -1.55 -3.76
C LEU A 30 11.15 -0.16 -3.14
N LEU A 31 10.36 0.22 -2.14
CA LEU A 31 10.59 1.45 -1.40
C LEU A 31 11.41 1.13 -0.15
N LEU A 32 12.57 1.77 -0.05
CA LEU A 32 13.39 1.76 1.15
C LEU A 32 13.01 2.98 1.99
N MET A 33 12.58 2.76 3.22
CA MET A 33 12.27 3.81 4.19
C MET A 33 13.21 3.68 5.37
N ASP A 34 13.83 4.78 5.80
CA ASP A 34 14.76 4.79 6.94
C ASP A 34 14.07 4.38 8.24
N ASP A 35 12.83 4.83 8.42
CA ASP A 35 11.93 4.33 9.44
C ASP A 35 10.94 3.34 8.80
N PRO A 36 10.80 2.11 9.34
CA PRO A 36 9.71 1.26 8.92
C PRO A 36 8.40 2.01 9.15
N PRO A 37 7.42 1.90 8.24
CA PRO A 37 6.14 2.56 8.43
C PRO A 37 5.63 2.10 9.78
N ARG A 38 5.33 3.04 10.68
CA ARG A 38 4.75 2.71 11.98
C ARG A 38 3.56 1.82 11.67
N SER A 39 3.64 0.53 12.04
CA SER A 39 2.47 -0.33 12.01
C SER A 39 1.40 0.45 12.75
N ALA A 40 0.21 0.57 12.17
CA ALA A 40 -0.91 1.29 12.74
C ALA A 40 -1.47 0.61 14.01
N ASN A 41 -0.59 0.08 14.87
CA ASN A 41 -0.87 -0.43 16.21
C ASN A 41 -0.88 0.67 17.27
N ASP A 42 -0.46 1.91 16.95
CA ASP A 42 -0.59 3.05 17.87
C ASP A 42 -2.02 3.62 17.94
N GLY A 43 -2.95 3.07 17.14
CA GLY A 43 -4.39 3.30 17.30
C GLY A 43 -4.93 2.47 18.46
N GLY A 44 -4.45 2.73 19.67
CA GLY A 44 -4.95 2.12 20.90
C GLY A 44 -6.48 2.20 20.95
N ASP A 45 -7.10 1.04 20.95
CA ASP A 45 -8.47 0.68 21.37
C ASP A 45 -9.67 1.58 20.99
N LEU A 46 -9.52 2.55 20.09
CA LEU A 46 -10.65 3.36 19.61
C LEU A 46 -11.72 2.47 18.97
N LYS A 47 -11.29 1.41 18.28
CA LYS A 47 -12.21 0.42 17.70
C LYS A 47 -12.96 -0.35 18.78
N GLY A 48 -12.31 -0.74 19.87
CA GLY A 48 -12.98 -1.40 21.01
C GLY A 48 -13.98 -0.47 21.67
N LEU A 49 -13.64 0.81 21.84
CA LEU A 49 -14.55 1.83 22.37
C LEU A 49 -15.78 2.05 21.46
N LEU A 50 -15.59 2.09 20.14
CA LEU A 50 -16.69 2.23 19.17
C LEU A 50 -17.58 0.98 19.11
N ALA A 51 -17.00 -0.21 19.17
CA ALA A 51 -17.75 -1.47 19.28
C ALA A 51 -18.62 -1.47 20.54
N GLY A 52 -18.09 -1.01 21.68
CA GLY A 52 -18.82 -0.93 22.95
C GLY A 52 -20.01 0.05 23.00
N LEU A 53 -20.12 0.97 22.04
CA LEU A 53 -21.25 1.93 21.96
C LEU A 53 -22.50 1.34 21.31
N THR A 54 -22.36 0.24 20.56
CA THR A 54 -23.42 -0.29 19.71
C THR A 54 -23.62 -1.77 20.00
N GLU A 55 -24.82 -2.16 20.44
CA GLU A 55 -25.14 -3.56 20.71
C GLU A 55 -24.99 -4.38 19.42
N GLY A 56 -24.15 -5.42 19.46
CA GLY A 56 -23.90 -6.32 18.34
C GLY A 56 -22.78 -5.89 17.37
N LEU A 57 -22.14 -4.73 17.57
CA LEU A 57 -20.95 -4.35 16.81
C LEU A 57 -19.68 -4.85 17.52
N THR A 58 -18.87 -5.63 16.82
CA THR A 58 -17.62 -6.19 17.37
C THR A 58 -16.39 -5.48 16.81
N ALA A 59 -15.23 -5.67 17.45
CA ALA A 59 -13.97 -5.13 16.94
C ALA A 59 -13.56 -5.73 15.58
N GLU A 60 -14.05 -6.93 15.26
CA GLU A 60 -13.86 -7.61 13.97
C GLU A 60 -14.61 -6.90 12.85
N ASP A 61 -15.83 -6.41 13.11
CA ASP A 61 -16.62 -5.63 12.15
C ASP A 61 -15.94 -4.29 11.78
N LEU A 62 -15.11 -3.76 12.69
CA LEU A 62 -14.30 -2.55 12.50
C LEU A 62 -12.91 -2.84 11.90
N HIS A 63 -12.63 -4.10 11.59
CA HIS A 63 -11.40 -4.48 10.90
C HIS A 63 -11.52 -4.11 9.42
N ARG A 64 -11.09 -2.89 9.07
CA ARG A 64 -10.88 -2.53 7.67
C ARG A 64 -9.86 -3.51 7.08
N ALA A 65 -10.23 -4.21 6.02
CA ALA A 65 -9.26 -4.92 5.20
C ALA A 65 -8.14 -3.93 4.83
N ARG A 66 -6.88 -4.34 4.95
CA ARG A 66 -5.75 -3.52 4.48
C ARG A 66 -5.96 -3.29 2.99
N ASP A 67 -6.53 -2.14 2.65
CA ASP A 67 -6.76 -1.74 1.27
C ASP A 67 -5.38 -1.33 0.73
N PHE A 68 -4.69 -2.28 0.10
CA PHE A 68 -3.44 -2.05 -0.62
C PHE A 68 -3.69 -1.37 -1.98
N GLY A 69 -4.84 -0.70 -2.13
CA GLY A 69 -5.41 -0.35 -3.42
C GLY A 69 -6.24 -1.52 -3.93
N ARG A 70 -7.39 -1.19 -4.52
CA ARG A 70 -8.17 -2.13 -5.32
C ARG A 70 -7.23 -2.69 -6.39
N GLY A 71 -6.96 -3.99 -6.38
CA GLY A 71 -6.39 -4.65 -7.55
C GLY A 71 -7.23 -4.30 -8.77
N ASP A 72 -6.59 -4.20 -9.94
CA ASP A 72 -7.26 -3.77 -11.17
C ASP A 72 -8.61 -4.49 -11.31
N PRO A 73 -9.73 -3.74 -11.40
CA PRO A 73 -11.02 -4.37 -11.60
C PRO A 73 -11.01 -5.10 -12.94
N GLU A 74 -11.31 -6.39 -12.93
CA GLU A 74 -11.40 -7.23 -14.14
C GLU A 74 -12.38 -6.68 -15.20
N TRP A 75 -13.26 -5.74 -14.82
CA TRP A 75 -14.19 -5.04 -15.73
C TRP A 75 -13.56 -3.94 -16.59
N ALA A 76 -12.26 -3.66 -16.44
CA ALA A 76 -11.51 -2.78 -17.33
C ALA A 76 -10.95 -3.52 -18.58
N SER A 77 -11.39 -4.77 -18.80
CA SER A 77 -11.09 -5.58 -19.99
C SER A 77 -12.17 -5.47 -21.06
#